data_AF-V7ID88-F1
#
_entry.id   AF-V7ID88-F1
#
_cell.length_a   1.000
_cell.length_b   1.000
_cell.length_c   1.000
_cell.angle_alpha   90.00
_cell.angle_beta   90.00
_cell.angle_gamma   90.00
#
_symmetry.space_group_name_H-M   'P 1'
#
loop_
_entity.id
_entity.type
_entity.pdbx_description
1 polymer ?
#
loop_
_entity_poly.entity_id
_entity_poly.type
_entity_poly.pdbx_seq_one_letter_code
_entity_poly.pdbx_strand_id
1 'polypeptide(L)'
;MCESKRFAEGIGFNEHGEFYRYAQGKPYAIESPIEQNNRHILLLKRLFDSGEIDLPTRLGFRMKPSLHSLILIANTSAIRRPKNSKKVDGMDRIIKVEQMLKRRDQDLKEENFLHTFSSVNKLISTETLQIFAENLADLHTPVKKDWKARFGIRDQLPENTPSPIPKKQPAPPVAAAETAKSMRLFCADCKKTVSQNVADFCWNNKARFHGRVYCFDCQRKYKAG
;
A
#
# COMPACT_ATOMS: atom_id res chain seq x y z
N MET A 1 6.66 -17.80 -5.48
CA MET A 1 6.20 -16.62 -4.73
C MET A 1 7.04 -15.41 -5.12
N CYS A 2 6.38 -14.39 -5.65
CA CYS A 2 6.99 -13.12 -6.02
C CYS A 2 6.78 -12.10 -4.89
N GLU A 3 7.86 -11.45 -4.44
CA GLU A 3 7.80 -10.28 -3.57
C GLU A 3 8.40 -9.07 -4.29
N SER A 4 7.61 -8.01 -4.48
CA SER A 4 8.07 -6.79 -5.12
C SER A 4 8.56 -5.76 -4.11
N LYS A 5 9.72 -5.15 -4.39
CA LYS A 5 10.26 -4.06 -3.56
C LYS A 5 10.76 -2.90 -4.43
N ARG A 6 10.62 -1.69 -3.90
CA ARG A 6 11.14 -0.46 -4.51
C ARG A 6 12.06 0.24 -3.52
N PHE A 7 13.31 0.44 -3.91
CA PHE A 7 14.31 1.19 -3.14
C PHE A 7 14.78 2.38 -3.98
N ALA A 8 14.62 3.60 -3.48
CA ALA A 8 14.86 4.81 -4.27
C ALA A 8 16.27 4.83 -4.90
N GLU A 9 17.31 4.53 -4.14
CA GLU A 9 18.70 4.50 -4.62
C GLU A 9 19.22 3.07 -4.86
N GLY A 10 18.38 2.07 -4.59
CA GLY A 10 18.70 0.66 -4.79
C GLY A 10 18.93 -0.13 -3.51
N ILE A 11 19.20 -1.42 -3.73
CA ILE A 11 19.49 -2.43 -2.73
C ILE A 11 20.85 -3.04 -3.03
N GLY A 12 21.54 -3.51 -2.01
CA GLY A 12 22.60 -4.47 -2.22
C GLY A 12 22.71 -5.46 -1.08
N PHE A 13 23.66 -6.37 -1.23
CA PHE A 13 24.00 -7.38 -0.26
C PHE A 13 25.51 -7.65 -0.31
N ASN A 14 26.06 -8.25 0.75
CA ASN A 14 27.48 -8.62 0.80
C ASN A 14 27.67 -10.13 0.59
N GLU A 15 28.91 -10.60 0.73
CA GLU A 15 29.28 -12.01 0.56
C GLU A 15 28.72 -12.94 1.65
N HIS A 16 28.19 -12.38 2.74
CA HIS A 16 27.56 -13.11 3.84
C HIS A 16 26.02 -13.13 3.74
N GLY A 17 25.45 -12.52 2.71
CA GLY A 17 23.99 -12.43 2.54
C GLY A 17 23.31 -11.36 3.41
N GLU A 18 24.08 -10.42 3.99
CA GLU A 18 23.52 -9.28 4.72
C GLU A 18 23.05 -8.21 3.74
N PHE A 19 21.85 -7.67 3.97
CA PHE A 19 21.21 -6.74 3.06
C PHE A 19 21.30 -5.29 3.53
N TYR A 20 21.41 -4.38 2.56
CA TYR A 20 21.38 -2.95 2.78
C TYR A 20 20.56 -2.24 1.71
N ARG A 21 19.87 -1.17 2.10
CA ARG A 21 19.30 -0.18 1.18
C ARG A 21 20.19 1.05 1.11
N TYR A 22 20.19 1.73 -0.02
CA TYR A 22 20.83 3.04 -0.14
C TYR A 22 19.84 4.17 0.13
N ALA A 23 20.27 5.13 0.94
CA ALA A 23 19.60 6.42 1.10
C ALA A 23 20.66 7.51 1.30
N GLN A 24 20.54 8.62 0.58
CA GLN A 24 21.51 9.71 0.56
C GLN A 24 22.94 9.22 0.29
N GLY A 25 23.09 8.21 -0.58
CA GLY A 25 24.37 7.58 -0.94
C GLY A 25 24.95 6.66 0.13
N LYS A 26 24.32 6.53 1.30
CA LYS A 26 24.80 5.71 2.42
C LYS A 26 24.05 4.38 2.52
N PRO A 27 24.72 3.26 2.83
CA PRO A 27 24.07 1.99 3.08
C PRO A 27 23.44 1.97 4.47
N TYR A 28 22.21 1.47 4.56
CA TYR A 28 21.50 1.19 5.80
C TYR A 28 21.10 -0.28 5.82
N ALA A 29 21.44 -0.99 6.90
CA ALA A 29 21.07 -2.38 7.08
C ALA A 29 19.55 -2.55 7.03
N ILE A 30 19.10 -3.64 6.40
CA ILE A 30 17.70 -4.05 6.34
C ILE A 30 17.60 -5.55 6.57
N GLU A 31 16.43 -6.02 6.97
CA GLU A 31 16.12 -7.44 6.97
C GLU A 31 16.26 -8.04 5.57
N SER A 32 16.66 -9.31 5.51
CA SER A 32 16.80 -10.05 4.25
C SER A 32 15.44 -10.21 3.56
N PRO A 33 15.25 -9.65 2.34
CA PRO A 33 14.06 -9.89 1.54
C PRO A 33 13.86 -11.37 1.22
N ILE A 34 14.96 -12.12 1.06
CA ILE A 34 14.92 -13.56 0.76
C ILE A 34 14.34 -14.30 1.97
N GLU A 35 14.84 -14.02 3.17
CA GLU A 35 14.33 -14.67 4.38
C GLU A 35 12.88 -14.27 4.69
N GLN A 36 12.50 -13.03 4.39
CA GLN A 36 11.12 -12.60 4.48
C GLN A 36 10.22 -13.43 3.56
N ASN A 37 10.62 -13.64 2.30
CA ASN A 37 9.86 -14.43 1.35
C ASN A 37 9.91 -15.94 1.66
N ASN A 38 11.01 -16.44 2.21
CA ASN A 38 11.15 -17.84 2.66
C ASN A 38 10.18 -18.15 3.82
N ARG A 39 9.94 -17.21 4.73
CA ARG A 39 8.92 -17.35 5.78
C ARG A 39 7.51 -17.49 5.19
N HIS A 40 7.18 -16.72 4.15
CA HIS A 40 5.91 -16.88 3.45
C HIS A 40 5.81 -18.25 2.74
N ILE A 41 6.88 -18.70 2.07
CA ILE A 41 6.94 -20.02 1.45
C ILE A 41 6.76 -21.14 2.50
N LEU A 42 7.37 -21.00 3.67
CA LEU A 42 7.23 -21.96 4.76
C LEU A 42 5.76 -22.08 5.22
N LEU A 43 5.05 -20.95 5.36
CA LEU A 43 3.62 -20.96 5.69
C LEU A 43 2.80 -21.67 4.62
N LEU A 44 3.03 -21.37 3.35
CA LEU A 44 2.33 -22.05 2.24
C LEU A 44 2.63 -23.55 2.21
N LYS A 45 3.88 -23.96 2.47
CA LYS A 45 4.24 -25.38 2.57
C LYS A 45 3.46 -26.07 3.68
N ARG A 46 3.38 -25.46 4.86
CA ARG A 46 2.61 -25.99 5.99
C ARG A 46 1.11 -26.09 5.66
N LEU A 47 0.56 -25.09 4.99
CA LEU A 47 -0.83 -25.11 4.54
C LEU A 47 -1.09 -26.26 3.55
N PHE A 48 -0.19 -26.48 2.59
CA PHE A 48 -0.30 -27.60 1.65
C PHE A 48 -0.16 -28.96 2.32
N ASP A 49 0.50 -29.02 3.49
CA ASP A 49 0.66 -30.23 4.29
C ASP A 49 -0.45 -30.44 5.33
N SER A 50 -1.24 -29.42 5.66
CA SER A 50 -2.27 -29.50 6.71
C SER A 50 -3.57 -30.18 6.25
N GLY A 51 -3.82 -30.23 4.94
CA GLY A 51 -5.08 -30.72 4.37
C GLY A 51 -6.23 -29.71 4.46
N GLU A 52 -5.97 -28.48 4.88
CA GLU A 52 -6.98 -27.38 4.90
C GLU A 52 -7.33 -26.87 3.49
N ILE A 53 -6.50 -27.18 2.49
CA ILE A 53 -6.72 -26.83 1.09
C ILE A 53 -6.68 -28.07 0.20
N ASP A 54 -7.65 -28.19 -0.70
CA ASP A 54 -7.65 -29.22 -1.72
C ASP A 54 -6.57 -28.95 -2.77
N LEU A 55 -5.55 -29.81 -2.77
CA LEU A 55 -4.49 -29.77 -3.77
C LEU A 55 -4.99 -30.35 -5.11
N PRO A 56 -4.52 -29.80 -6.25
CA PRO A 56 -4.82 -30.36 -7.57
C PRO A 56 -4.47 -31.85 -7.62
N THR A 57 -5.36 -32.66 -8.18
CA THR A 57 -5.18 -34.11 -8.27
C THR A 57 -5.28 -34.57 -9.72
N ARG A 58 -4.41 -35.48 -10.16
CA ARG A 58 -4.46 -36.08 -11.50
C ARG A 58 -4.19 -37.57 -11.43
N LEU A 59 -5.06 -38.38 -12.05
CA LEU A 59 -4.99 -39.85 -12.00
C LEU A 59 -4.87 -40.41 -10.57
N GLY A 60 -5.56 -39.78 -9.60
CA GLY A 60 -5.52 -40.16 -8.19
C GLY A 60 -4.28 -39.67 -7.42
N PHE A 61 -3.31 -39.03 -8.08
CA PHE A 61 -2.12 -38.47 -7.43
C PHE A 61 -2.33 -36.99 -7.09
N ARG A 62 -2.21 -36.65 -5.81
CA ARG A 62 -2.18 -35.26 -5.33
C ARG A 62 -0.89 -34.58 -5.77
N MET A 63 -1.01 -33.39 -6.34
CA MET A 63 0.10 -32.62 -6.87
C MET A 63 0.38 -31.42 -5.98
N LYS A 64 1.41 -31.57 -5.14
CA LYS A 64 1.89 -30.47 -4.30
C LYS A 64 2.70 -29.47 -5.15
N PRO A 65 2.35 -28.17 -5.16
CA PRO A 65 3.13 -27.17 -5.89
C PRO A 65 4.57 -27.03 -5.37
N SER A 66 5.54 -26.90 -6.28
CA SER A 66 6.88 -26.40 -5.93
C SER A 66 6.84 -24.88 -5.83
N LEU A 67 7.44 -24.33 -4.78
CA LEU A 67 7.44 -22.89 -4.51
C LEU A 67 8.85 -22.33 -4.64
N HIS A 68 9.04 -21.43 -5.59
CA HIS A 68 10.29 -20.70 -5.80
C HIS A 68 10.21 -19.29 -5.22
N SER A 69 11.25 -18.87 -4.49
CA SER A 69 11.37 -17.48 -4.01
C SER A 69 11.84 -16.59 -5.16
N LEU A 70 11.21 -15.44 -5.35
CA LEU A 70 11.61 -14.44 -6.34
C LEU A 70 11.41 -13.02 -5.80
N ILE A 71 12.51 -12.28 -5.64
CA ILE A 71 12.49 -10.89 -5.18
C ILE A 71 12.60 -9.97 -6.40
N LEU A 72 11.52 -9.25 -6.67
CA LEU A 72 11.37 -8.38 -7.83
C LEU A 72 11.70 -6.94 -7.46
N ILE A 73 12.79 -6.42 -8.02
CA ILE A 73 13.23 -5.05 -7.81
C ILE A 73 12.82 -4.18 -9.00
N ALA A 74 12.27 -3.00 -8.72
CA ALA A 74 11.88 -2.04 -9.75
C ALA A 74 13.03 -1.77 -10.75
N ASN A 75 12.68 -1.62 -12.04
CA ASN A 75 13.67 -1.41 -13.10
C ASN A 75 14.51 -0.13 -12.87
N THR A 76 13.95 0.87 -12.19
CA THR A 76 14.63 2.11 -11.82
C THR A 76 15.59 2.00 -10.62
N SER A 77 15.54 0.92 -9.83
CA SER A 77 16.31 0.76 -8.58
C SER A 77 17.58 -0.07 -8.79
N ALA A 78 18.78 0.42 -8.47
CA ALA A 78 20.02 -0.35 -8.62
C ALA A 78 20.01 -1.64 -7.76
N ILE A 79 20.62 -2.71 -8.27
CA ILE A 79 20.95 -3.93 -7.49
C ILE A 79 22.47 -4.01 -7.43
N ARG A 80 23.06 -3.74 -6.26
CA ARG A 80 24.50 -3.84 -6.04
C ARG A 80 24.83 -5.24 -5.55
N ARG A 81 25.64 -5.96 -6.34
CA ARG A 81 26.01 -7.34 -6.08
C ARG A 81 27.50 -7.43 -5.73
N PRO A 82 27.90 -8.32 -4.81
CA PRO A 82 29.30 -8.64 -4.61
C PRO A 82 29.85 -9.41 -5.82
N LYS A 83 31.18 -9.35 -6.02
CA LYS A 83 31.88 -10.05 -7.12
C LYS A 83 31.57 -11.55 -7.13
N ASN A 84 31.45 -12.15 -5.95
CA ASN A 84 31.17 -13.58 -5.76
C ASN A 84 29.68 -13.89 -5.55
N SER A 85 28.76 -13.02 -5.98
CA SER A 85 27.32 -13.18 -5.73
C SER A 85 26.73 -14.52 -6.17
N LYS A 86 27.30 -15.19 -7.17
CA LYS A 86 26.88 -16.53 -7.61
C LYS A 86 27.18 -17.66 -6.62
N LYS A 87 28.09 -17.43 -5.65
CA LYS A 87 28.45 -18.41 -4.61
C LYS A 87 27.54 -18.33 -3.38
N VAL A 88 26.76 -17.26 -3.26
CA VAL A 88 25.84 -17.06 -2.14
C VAL A 88 24.47 -17.55 -2.57
N ASP A 89 23.94 -18.53 -1.86
CA ASP A 89 22.68 -19.18 -2.18
C ASP A 89 21.52 -18.17 -2.22
N GLY A 90 20.59 -18.36 -3.16
CA GLY A 90 19.40 -17.53 -3.35
C GLY A 90 19.62 -16.12 -3.91
N MET A 91 20.85 -15.62 -4.06
CA MET A 91 21.10 -14.24 -4.53
C MET A 91 20.74 -14.02 -6.01
N ASP A 92 20.69 -15.08 -6.79
CA ASP A 92 20.20 -15.10 -8.17
C ASP A 92 18.67 -14.95 -8.27
N ARG A 93 17.96 -15.07 -7.15
CA ARG A 93 16.51 -14.85 -7.04
C ARG A 93 16.11 -13.39 -6.85
N ILE A 94 17.06 -12.48 -6.65
CA ILE A 94 16.82 -11.04 -6.66
C ILE A 94 17.02 -10.56 -8.08
N ILE A 95 15.98 -10.10 -8.76
CA ILE A 95 16.06 -9.72 -10.17
C ILE A 95 15.29 -8.43 -10.44
N LYS A 96 15.53 -7.84 -11.61
CA LYS A 96 14.67 -6.75 -12.11
C LYS A 96 13.31 -7.31 -12.52
N VAL A 97 12.25 -6.51 -12.41
CA VAL A 97 10.89 -6.92 -12.81
C VAL A 97 10.85 -7.41 -14.26
N GLU A 98 11.53 -6.71 -15.18
CA GLU A 98 11.59 -7.10 -16.60
C GLU A 98 12.27 -8.45 -16.86
N GLN A 99 13.08 -8.93 -15.91
CA GLN A 99 13.77 -10.22 -16.03
C GLN A 99 12.88 -11.40 -15.59
N MET A 100 11.68 -11.15 -15.07
CA MET A 100 10.81 -12.18 -14.49
C MET A 100 10.46 -13.30 -15.48
N LEU A 101 10.02 -12.95 -16.69
CA LEU A 101 9.64 -13.95 -17.70
C LEU A 101 10.85 -14.80 -18.11
N LYS A 102 11.99 -14.16 -18.34
CA LYS A 102 13.25 -14.85 -18.64
C LYS A 102 13.65 -15.80 -17.51
N ARG A 103 13.51 -15.37 -16.25
CA ARG A 103 13.84 -16.21 -15.09
C ARG A 103 12.89 -17.40 -14.97
N ARG A 104 11.58 -17.19 -15.13
CA ARG A 104 10.58 -18.26 -15.17
C ARG A 104 10.93 -19.31 -16.22
N ASP A 105 11.25 -18.86 -17.44
CA ASP A 105 11.57 -19.79 -18.53
C ASP A 105 12.88 -20.54 -18.28
N GLN A 106 13.84 -19.93 -17.58
CA GLN A 106 15.06 -20.61 -17.11
C GLN A 106 14.74 -21.66 -16.06
N ASP A 107 13.97 -21.32 -15.02
CA ASP A 107 13.58 -22.25 -13.97
C ASP A 107 12.80 -23.46 -14.55
N LEU A 108 11.89 -23.23 -15.50
CA LEU A 108 11.16 -24.30 -16.20
C LEU A 108 12.08 -25.21 -17.03
N LYS A 109 13.12 -24.66 -17.66
CA LYS A 109 14.11 -25.45 -18.41
C LYS A 109 14.98 -26.30 -17.48
N GLU A 110 15.41 -25.73 -16.35
CA GLU A 110 16.19 -26.43 -15.34
C GLU A 110 15.39 -27.59 -14.71
N GLU A 111 14.12 -27.36 -14.37
CA GLU A 111 13.24 -28.43 -13.85
C GLU A 111 12.94 -29.51 -14.91
N ASN A 112 12.70 -29.12 -16.16
CA ASN A 112 12.42 -30.07 -17.25
C ASN A 112 13.61 -30.98 -17.58
N PHE A 113 14.85 -30.47 -17.49
CA PHE A 113 16.05 -31.27 -17.75
C PHE A 113 16.28 -32.35 -16.68
N LEU A 114 15.92 -32.08 -15.42
CA LEU A 114 16.06 -33.02 -14.31
C LEU A 114 14.93 -34.07 -14.26
N HIS A 115 13.75 -33.78 -14.84
CA HIS A 115 12.51 -34.55 -14.64
C HIS A 115 11.92 -35.18 -15.92
N THR A 116 12.69 -35.42 -16.98
CA THR A 116 12.23 -35.92 -18.29
C THR A 116 11.38 -37.21 -18.25
N PHE A 117 11.34 -37.95 -17.13
CA PHE A 117 10.45 -39.10 -16.93
C PHE A 117 9.17 -38.86 -16.09
N SER A 118 8.97 -37.69 -15.45
CA SER A 118 7.82 -37.42 -14.53
C SER A 118 6.91 -36.25 -14.96
N SER A 119 7.38 -35.35 -15.84
CA SER A 119 6.76 -34.02 -16.04
C SER A 119 5.49 -33.99 -16.90
N VAL A 120 5.23 -34.98 -17.76
CA VAL A 120 4.01 -35.01 -18.60
C VAL A 120 2.72 -35.23 -17.79
N ASN A 121 2.84 -35.77 -16.57
CA ASN A 121 1.71 -36.03 -15.68
C ASN A 121 1.33 -34.83 -14.79
N LYS A 122 2.08 -33.72 -14.84
CA LYS A 122 1.89 -32.56 -13.96
C LYS A 122 1.16 -31.37 -14.61
N LEU A 123 0.70 -31.52 -15.85
CA LEU A 123 -0.13 -30.50 -16.48
C LEU A 123 -1.53 -30.54 -15.86
N ILE A 124 -2.08 -29.41 -15.44
CA ILE A 124 -3.48 -29.29 -15.01
C ILE A 124 -4.24 -28.39 -15.97
N SER A 125 -5.56 -28.51 -15.98
CA SER A 125 -6.39 -27.58 -16.73
C SER A 125 -6.39 -26.19 -16.08
N THR A 126 -6.70 -25.16 -16.85
CA THR A 126 -6.81 -23.78 -16.33
C THR A 126 -7.88 -23.68 -15.24
N GLU A 127 -8.98 -24.42 -15.40
CA GLU A 127 -10.07 -24.47 -14.44
C GLU A 127 -9.61 -25.08 -13.11
N THR A 128 -8.83 -26.16 -13.14
CA THR A 128 -8.25 -26.76 -11.93
C THR A 128 -7.33 -25.77 -11.21
N LEU A 129 -6.52 -25.03 -11.98
CA LEU A 129 -5.64 -24.00 -11.43
C LEU A 129 -6.44 -22.84 -10.81
N GLN A 130 -7.53 -22.41 -11.46
CA GLN A 130 -8.40 -21.35 -10.97
C GLN A 130 -9.06 -21.75 -9.65
N ILE A 131 -9.68 -22.92 -9.57
CA ILE A 131 -10.32 -23.43 -8.34
C ILE A 131 -9.29 -23.47 -7.20
N PHE A 132 -8.10 -23.99 -7.46
CA PHE A 132 -7.03 -24.02 -6.48
C PHE A 132 -6.64 -22.60 -6.01
N ALA A 133 -6.55 -21.64 -6.94
CA ALA A 133 -6.21 -20.26 -6.61
C ALA A 133 -7.30 -19.55 -5.80
N GLU A 134 -8.58 -19.80 -6.11
CA GLU A 134 -9.73 -19.29 -5.38
C GLU A 134 -9.79 -19.86 -3.96
N ASN A 135 -9.65 -21.18 -3.80
CA ASN A 135 -9.59 -21.83 -2.47
C ASN A 135 -8.45 -21.27 -1.61
N LEU A 136 -7.28 -21.00 -2.22
CA LEU A 136 -6.16 -20.39 -1.51
C LEU A 136 -6.47 -18.94 -1.08
N ALA A 137 -7.17 -18.19 -1.93
CA ALA A 137 -7.57 -16.81 -1.64
C ALA A 137 -8.62 -16.74 -0.52
N ASP A 138 -9.53 -17.70 -0.43
CA ASP A 138 -10.57 -17.75 0.60
C ASP A 138 -10.01 -17.93 2.02
N LEU A 139 -8.83 -18.54 2.14
CA LEU A 139 -8.11 -18.68 3.42
C LEU A 139 -7.40 -17.37 3.84
N HIS A 140 -7.27 -16.40 2.94
CA HIS A 140 -6.58 -15.15 3.25
C HIS A 140 -7.52 -14.14 3.91
N THR A 141 -7.17 -13.72 5.13
CA THR A 141 -7.81 -12.59 5.80
C THR A 141 -6.95 -11.32 5.63
N PRO A 142 -7.40 -10.31 4.87
CA PRO A 142 -6.66 -9.06 4.73
C PRO A 142 -6.52 -8.33 6.06
N VAL A 143 -5.33 -7.78 6.31
CA VAL A 143 -5.09 -6.93 7.50
C VAL A 143 -5.94 -5.67 7.41
N LYS A 144 -6.89 -5.50 8.34
CA LYS A 144 -7.63 -4.25 8.53
C LYS A 144 -6.73 -3.25 9.25
N LYS A 145 -6.33 -2.18 8.56
CA LYS A 145 -5.57 -1.06 9.16
C LYS A 145 -6.51 0.10 9.45
N ASP A 146 -6.55 0.51 10.71
CA ASP A 146 -7.18 1.78 11.08
C ASP A 146 -6.24 2.94 10.72
N TRP A 147 -6.43 3.46 9.51
CA TRP A 147 -5.68 4.61 9.03
C TRP A 147 -5.98 5.88 9.81
N LYS A 148 -7.21 6.03 10.30
CA LYS A 148 -7.63 7.22 11.04
C LYS A 148 -6.90 7.28 12.38
N ALA A 149 -6.92 6.19 13.14
CA ALA A 149 -6.14 6.06 14.37
C ALA A 149 -4.64 6.24 14.11
N ARG A 150 -4.09 5.63 13.04
CA ARG A 150 -2.66 5.74 12.71
C ARG A 150 -2.20 7.19 12.49
N PHE A 151 -3.04 8.03 11.91
CA PHE A 151 -2.73 9.44 11.66
C PHE A 151 -3.35 10.40 12.70
N GLY A 152 -3.94 9.87 13.79
CA GLY A 152 -4.60 10.67 14.81
C GLY A 152 -5.84 11.44 14.31
N ILE A 153 -6.41 11.03 13.18
CA ILE A 153 -7.64 11.61 12.63
C ILE A 153 -8.79 11.07 13.48
N ARG A 154 -9.45 11.95 14.21
CA ARG A 154 -10.69 11.60 14.91
C ARG A 154 -11.82 11.60 13.89
N ASP A 155 -12.69 10.61 13.99
CA ASP A 155 -13.97 10.70 13.32
C ASP A 155 -14.72 11.92 13.87
N GLN A 156 -15.10 12.83 12.98
CA GLN A 156 -16.13 13.79 13.32
C GLN A 156 -17.39 12.95 13.59
N LEU A 157 -17.77 12.89 14.87
CA LEU A 157 -19.08 12.41 15.26
C LEU A 157 -20.11 13.09 14.35
N PRO A 158 -21.07 12.36 13.76
CA PRO A 158 -22.14 12.99 13.01
C PRO A 158 -22.86 13.94 13.95
N GLU A 159 -22.65 15.24 13.73
CA GLU A 159 -23.36 16.34 14.38
C GLU A 159 -24.77 16.40 13.78
N ASN A 160 -25.53 15.32 13.95
CA ASN A 160 -26.94 15.17 13.55
C ASN A 160 -27.54 13.97 14.29
N THR A 161 -27.55 14.03 15.62
CA THR A 161 -28.73 13.52 16.32
C THR A 161 -29.75 14.66 16.27
N PRO A 162 -30.88 14.52 15.54
CA PRO A 162 -31.91 15.54 15.62
C PRO A 162 -32.42 15.58 17.06
N SER A 163 -32.12 16.66 17.78
CA SER A 163 -32.79 16.98 19.04
C SER A 163 -34.31 16.94 18.82
N PRO A 164 -35.10 16.38 19.76
CA PRO A 164 -36.54 16.28 19.58
C PRO A 164 -37.14 17.68 19.50
N ILE A 165 -37.67 18.02 18.33
CA ILE A 165 -38.33 19.29 18.05
C ILE A 165 -39.61 19.36 18.89
N PRO A 166 -39.82 20.39 19.75
CA PRO A 166 -41.10 20.59 20.43
C PRO A 166 -42.18 20.95 19.40
N LYS A 167 -43.27 20.17 19.36
CA LYS A 167 -44.43 20.41 18.48
C LYS A 167 -45.06 21.77 18.81
N LYS A 168 -44.95 22.76 17.91
CA LYS A 168 -45.73 24.00 17.97
C LYS A 168 -46.98 23.88 17.08
N GLN A 169 -48.12 24.24 17.68
CA GLN A 169 -49.46 24.32 17.07
C GLN A 169 -49.52 25.30 15.87
N PRO A 170 -50.51 25.17 14.99
CA PRO A 170 -50.64 26.02 13.80
C PRO A 170 -51.17 27.41 14.18
N ALA A 171 -50.52 28.47 13.69
CA ALA A 171 -51.01 29.85 13.79
C ALA A 171 -51.35 30.43 12.40
N PRO A 172 -52.28 31.40 12.31
CA PRO A 172 -52.85 31.92 11.05
C PRO A 172 -51.92 32.91 10.32
N PRO A 173 -52.27 33.35 9.09
CA PRO A 173 -51.30 33.75 8.09
C PRO A 173 -50.95 35.25 8.10
N VAL A 174 -49.94 35.55 7.27
CA VAL A 174 -49.51 36.82 6.66
C VAL A 174 -48.27 37.49 7.28
N ALA A 175 -47.32 37.76 6.36
CA ALA A 175 -46.34 38.84 6.32
C ALA A 175 -44.86 38.50 6.60
N ALA A 176 -44.09 38.69 5.53
CA ALA A 176 -42.71 39.15 5.45
C ALA A 176 -41.60 38.24 6.00
N ALA A 177 -40.73 37.84 5.05
CA ALA A 177 -39.46 37.21 5.28
C ALA A 177 -38.53 38.03 6.19
N GLU A 178 -37.92 37.38 7.18
CA GLU A 178 -36.64 37.81 7.73
C GLU A 178 -35.68 36.63 7.83
N THR A 179 -34.55 36.82 7.17
CA THR A 179 -33.45 35.87 7.01
C THR A 179 -32.60 35.86 8.28
N ALA A 180 -32.36 34.68 8.84
CA ALA A 180 -31.33 34.50 9.86
C ALA A 180 -29.95 34.79 9.23
N LYS A 181 -29.39 35.96 9.58
CA LYS A 181 -28.08 36.45 9.11
C LYS A 181 -26.98 35.44 9.46
N SER A 182 -26.46 34.73 8.46
CA SER A 182 -25.08 34.27 8.50
C SER A 182 -24.18 35.50 8.54
N MET A 183 -23.33 35.64 9.57
CA MET A 183 -22.37 36.73 9.62
C MET A 183 -21.39 36.57 8.46
N ARG A 184 -21.57 37.36 7.41
CA ARG A 184 -20.68 37.38 6.25
C ARG A 184 -19.37 38.04 6.68
N LEU A 185 -18.28 37.29 6.67
CA LEU A 185 -16.94 37.80 6.93
C LEU A 185 -16.39 38.40 5.63
N PHE A 186 -15.66 39.52 5.73
CA PHE A 186 -15.14 40.22 4.56
C PHE A 186 -13.64 40.49 4.67
N CYS A 187 -12.96 40.45 3.53
CA CYS A 187 -11.58 40.88 3.40
C CYS A 187 -11.45 42.38 3.73
N ALA A 188 -10.47 42.74 4.57
CA ALA A 188 -10.24 44.12 4.96
C ALA A 188 -9.89 45.04 3.78
N ASP A 189 -9.16 44.52 2.78
CA ASP A 189 -8.69 45.25 1.60
C ASP A 189 -9.74 45.37 0.51
N CYS A 190 -10.19 44.24 -0.04
CA CYS A 190 -11.01 44.20 -1.26
C CYS A 190 -12.50 44.02 -0.98
N LYS A 191 -12.90 43.93 0.30
CA LYS A 191 -14.28 43.74 0.76
C LYS A 191 -15.01 42.51 0.21
N LYS A 192 -14.32 41.61 -0.49
CA LYS A 192 -14.88 40.32 -0.91
C LYS A 192 -15.21 39.48 0.32
N THR A 193 -16.31 38.74 0.25
CA THR A 193 -16.68 37.76 1.27
C THR A 193 -15.61 36.67 1.36
N VAL A 194 -15.29 36.26 2.58
CA VAL A 194 -14.34 35.18 2.85
C VAL A 194 -15.02 34.09 3.67
N SER A 195 -14.54 32.85 3.54
CA SER A 195 -15.01 31.73 4.36
C SER A 195 -14.43 31.80 5.78
N GLN A 196 -15.08 31.11 6.71
CA GLN A 196 -14.63 31.01 8.10
C GLN A 196 -13.17 30.54 8.21
N ASN A 197 -12.80 29.50 7.47
CA ASN A 197 -11.43 28.95 7.46
C ASN A 197 -10.36 29.99 7.06
N VAL A 198 -10.69 30.91 6.15
CA VAL A 198 -9.78 31.99 5.74
C VAL A 198 -9.60 33.01 6.86
N ALA A 199 -10.69 33.33 7.58
CA ALA A 199 -10.63 34.21 8.74
C ALA A 199 -9.83 33.58 9.88
N ASP A 200 -10.05 32.30 10.17
CA ASP A 200 -9.32 31.56 11.21
C ASP A 200 -7.82 31.50 10.91
N PHE A 201 -7.43 31.28 9.64
CA PHE A 201 -6.03 31.34 9.23
C PHE A 201 -5.41 32.72 9.49
N CYS A 202 -6.11 33.80 9.15
CA CYS A 202 -5.64 35.16 9.43
C CYS A 202 -5.52 35.44 10.93
N TRP A 203 -6.47 34.98 11.74
CA TRP A 203 -6.45 35.16 13.20
C TRP A 203 -5.42 34.30 13.91
N ASN A 204 -5.05 33.14 13.37
CA ASN A 204 -3.94 32.34 13.91
C ASN A 204 -2.57 32.92 13.54
N ASN A 205 -2.52 33.82 12.55
CA ASN A 205 -1.30 34.49 12.10
C ASN A 205 -1.34 36.00 12.41
N LYS A 206 -1.72 36.38 13.65
CA LYS A 206 -1.90 37.80 14.05
C LYS A 206 -0.66 38.65 13.85
N ALA A 207 0.54 38.09 14.02
CA ALA A 207 1.80 38.81 13.81
C ALA A 207 1.94 39.31 12.36
N ARG A 208 1.44 38.54 11.39
CA ARG A 208 1.51 38.85 9.96
C ARG A 208 0.35 39.73 9.48
N PHE A 209 -0.84 39.53 10.03
CA PHE A 209 -2.07 40.17 9.53
C PHE A 209 -2.67 41.20 10.49
N HIS A 210 -1.98 41.52 11.59
CA HIS A 210 -2.38 42.51 12.60
C HIS A 210 -3.83 42.32 13.09
N GLY A 211 -4.26 41.06 13.22
CA GLY A 211 -5.61 40.69 13.66
C GLY A 211 -6.74 40.92 12.64
N ARG A 212 -6.42 41.32 11.40
CA ARG A 212 -7.39 41.56 10.32
C ARG A 212 -7.51 40.35 9.39
N VAL A 213 -8.66 40.25 8.71
CA VAL A 213 -8.97 39.15 7.80
C VAL A 213 -8.72 39.57 6.35
N TYR A 214 -8.02 38.73 5.59
CA TYR A 214 -7.67 38.98 4.19
C TYR A 214 -7.99 37.77 3.32
N CYS A 215 -8.52 37.99 2.10
CA CYS A 215 -8.67 36.93 1.11
C CYS A 215 -7.29 36.42 0.63
N PHE A 216 -7.26 35.24 0.03
CA PHE A 216 -6.02 34.58 -0.40
C PHE A 216 -5.13 35.48 -1.28
N ASP A 217 -5.74 36.25 -2.19
CA ASP A 217 -5.02 37.19 -3.06
C ASP A 217 -4.38 38.34 -2.27
N CYS A 218 -5.09 38.91 -1.30
CA CYS A 218 -4.60 40.02 -0.49
C CYS A 218 -3.58 39.59 0.56
N GLN A 219 -3.64 38.35 1.06
CA GLN A 219 -2.65 37.81 2.00
C GLN A 219 -1.22 37.87 1.44
N ARG A 220 -1.04 37.77 0.12
CA ARG A 220 0.28 37.84 -0.54
C ARG A 220 0.98 39.20 -0.39
N LYS A 221 0.24 40.26 -0.10
CA LYS A 221 0.78 41.62 0.12
C LYS A 221 1.48 41.75 1.47
N TYR A 222 1.13 40.90 2.43
CA TYR A 222 1.70 40.88 3.77
C TYR A 222 2.70 39.72 3.86
N LYS A 223 4.00 40.04 3.87
CA LYS A 223 5.06 39.04 4.11
C LYS A 223 5.13 38.71 5.60
N ALA A 224 5.48 37.47 5.92
CA ALA A 224 5.82 37.12 7.30
C ALA A 224 7.05 37.94 7.71
N GLY A 225 6.94 38.67 8.82
CA GLY A 225 8.07 39.29 9.50
C GLY A 225 8.93 38.27 10.21
#